data_AF-A0A5N6F758-F1
#
_entry.id   AF-A0A5N6F758-F1
#
_cell.length_a   1.000
_cell.length_b   1.000
_cell.length_c   1.000
_cell.angle_alpha   90.00
_cell.angle_beta   90.00
_cell.angle_gamma   90.00
#
_symmetry.space_group_name_H-M   'P 1'
#
loop_
_entity.id
_entity.type
_entity.pdbx_description
1 polymer ?
#
loop_
_entity_poly.entity_id
_entity_poly.type
_entity_poly.pdbx_seq_one_letter_code
_entity_poly.pdbx_strand_id
1 'polypeptide(L)'
;MSHLGTERFLAKGDNVPFQEAAIPMLEPSLVRAEMKALQHYFREKGDFVVKRLTEIGFRIKDIPQAPFYIWLDLTALGLPFPAEANISNRLNSFNALLSEKLKPTSDNKR
;
A
#
# COMPACT_ATOMS: atom_id res chain seq x y z
N MET A 1 -0.34 34.89 -43.01
CA MET A 1 -1.49 33.98 -42.77
C MET A 1 -0.97 32.56 -43.01
N SER A 2 -1.01 31.60 -42.12
CA SER A 2 -1.72 31.46 -40.84
C SER A 2 -1.01 30.37 -40.03
N HIS A 3 -0.89 30.61 -38.74
CA HIS A 3 -0.40 29.69 -37.72
C HIS A 3 -1.00 28.29 -37.88
N LEU A 4 -0.16 27.29 -38.14
CA LEU A 4 -0.46 25.89 -37.82
C LEU A 4 0.10 25.62 -36.42
N GLY A 5 -0.53 26.27 -35.45
CA GLY A 5 -0.37 25.99 -34.04
C GLY A 5 -1.74 25.65 -33.49
N THR A 6 -2.22 24.43 -33.71
CA THR A 6 -3.60 24.09 -33.30
C THR A 6 -3.91 22.60 -33.11
N GLU A 7 -2.97 21.75 -32.71
CA GLU A 7 -3.34 20.37 -32.29
C GLU A 7 -2.66 19.88 -31.00
N ARG A 8 -2.12 20.78 -30.18
CA ARG A 8 -1.51 20.40 -28.89
C ARG A 8 -2.41 20.62 -27.67
N PHE A 9 -3.66 21.03 -27.87
CA PHE A 9 -4.45 21.59 -26.78
C PHE A 9 -5.57 20.70 -26.23
N LEU A 10 -5.92 19.56 -26.84
CA LEU A 10 -7.08 18.76 -26.39
C LEU A 10 -6.98 17.23 -26.46
N ALA A 11 -5.79 16.63 -26.60
CA ALA A 11 -5.64 15.18 -26.48
C ALA A 11 -4.39 14.77 -25.67
N LYS A 12 -4.65 13.99 -24.61
CA LYS A 12 -3.70 13.18 -23.82
C LYS A 12 -2.71 13.92 -22.91
N GLY A 13 -2.93 13.80 -21.60
CA GLY A 13 -1.96 14.07 -20.53
C GLY A 13 -0.84 13.04 -20.49
N ASP A 14 -0.18 12.84 -21.63
CA ASP A 14 0.79 11.78 -21.84
C ASP A 14 2.21 12.36 -21.91
N ASN A 15 3.07 11.91 -21.00
CA ASN A 15 4.50 12.16 -21.07
C ASN A 15 5.10 11.31 -22.19
N VAL A 16 5.06 11.81 -23.43
CA VAL A 16 5.51 11.11 -24.65
C VAL A 16 6.92 10.51 -24.49
N PRO A 17 7.94 11.23 -23.98
CA PRO A 17 9.25 10.63 -23.70
C PRO A 17 9.19 9.42 -22.76
N PHE A 18 8.34 9.45 -21.73
CA PHE A 18 8.17 8.33 -20.81
C PHE A 18 7.46 7.14 -21.46
N GLN A 19 6.52 7.40 -22.36
CA GLN A 19 5.85 6.35 -23.12
C GLN A 19 6.80 5.67 -24.09
N GLU A 20 7.60 6.45 -24.82
CA GLU A 20 8.62 5.91 -25.73
C GLU A 20 9.67 5.09 -24.96
N ALA A 21 10.11 5.58 -23.80
CA ALA A 21 11.02 4.85 -22.92
C ALA A 21 10.40 3.56 -22.33
N ALA A 22 9.08 3.49 -22.17
CA ALA A 22 8.39 2.32 -21.63
C ALA A 22 8.23 1.19 -22.67
N ILE A 23 8.26 1.47 -23.98
CA ILE A 23 8.12 0.46 -25.05
C ILE A 23 9.09 -0.72 -24.88
N PRO A 24 10.41 -0.52 -24.73
CA PRO A 24 11.34 -1.64 -24.52
C PRO A 24 11.11 -2.38 -23.19
N MET A 25 10.51 -1.73 -22.18
CA MET A 25 10.17 -2.37 -20.90
C MET A 25 9.00 -3.35 -21.02
N LEU A 26 8.24 -3.30 -22.13
CA LEU A 26 7.11 -4.18 -22.41
C LEU A 26 7.50 -5.45 -23.18
N GLU A 27 8.79 -5.75 -23.32
CA GLU A 27 9.25 -7.00 -23.93
C GLU A 27 8.67 -8.20 -23.15
N PRO A 28 8.01 -9.17 -23.82
CA PRO A 28 7.26 -10.21 -23.12
C PRO A 28 8.07 -11.07 -22.13
N SER A 29 9.34 -11.35 -22.40
CA SER A 29 10.19 -12.12 -21.49
C SER A 29 10.56 -11.33 -20.23
N LEU A 30 10.89 -10.03 -20.38
CA LEU A 30 11.14 -9.09 -19.29
C LEU A 30 9.90 -8.92 -18.42
N VAL A 31 8.74 -8.65 -19.03
CA VAL A 31 7.46 -8.49 -18.32
C VAL A 31 7.16 -9.73 -17.49
N ARG A 32 7.30 -10.94 -18.05
CA ARG A 32 7.05 -12.19 -17.31
C ARG A 32 8.03 -12.39 -16.15
N ALA A 33 9.30 -12.02 -16.33
CA ALA A 33 10.31 -12.12 -15.27
C ALA A 33 10.01 -11.14 -14.12
N GLU A 34 9.70 -9.88 -14.45
CA GLU A 34 9.33 -8.86 -13.47
C GLU A 34 8.03 -9.20 -12.74
N MET A 35 7.01 -9.67 -13.45
CA MET A 35 5.75 -10.12 -12.84
C MET A 35 5.99 -11.22 -11.81
N LYS A 36 6.84 -12.20 -12.10
CA LYS A 36 7.19 -13.27 -11.14
C LYS A 36 7.92 -12.71 -9.92
N ALA A 37 8.88 -11.81 -10.12
CA ALA A 37 9.60 -11.17 -9.03
C ALA A 37 8.66 -10.35 -8.14
N LEU A 38 7.79 -9.53 -8.74
CA LEU A 38 6.78 -8.74 -8.03
C LEU A 38 5.83 -9.64 -7.24
N GLN A 39 5.29 -10.69 -7.86
CA GLN A 39 4.41 -11.64 -7.18
C GLN A 39 5.08 -12.30 -5.98
N HIS A 40 6.35 -12.70 -6.12
CA HIS A 40 7.12 -13.29 -5.02
C HIS A 40 7.30 -12.31 -3.86
N TYR A 41 7.82 -11.11 -4.13
CA TYR A 41 8.03 -10.09 -3.09
C TYR A 41 6.75 -9.64 -2.41
N PHE A 42 5.66 -9.46 -3.15
CA PHE A 42 4.40 -9.05 -2.56
C PHE A 42 3.76 -10.19 -1.76
N ARG A 43 3.89 -11.45 -2.19
CA ARG A 43 3.41 -12.60 -1.41
C ARG A 43 4.08 -12.65 -0.04
N GLU A 44 5.41 -12.58 0.02
CA GLU A 44 6.13 -12.62 1.30
C GLU A 44 5.71 -11.49 2.25
N LYS A 45 5.53 -10.28 1.72
CA LYS A 45 5.02 -9.14 2.50
C LYS A 45 3.60 -9.37 2.99
N GLY A 46 2.73 -9.93 2.15
CA GLY A 46 1.37 -10.31 2.53
C GLY A 46 1.35 -11.33 3.65
N ASP A 47 2.11 -12.41 3.51
CA ASP A 47 2.21 -13.48 4.49
C ASP A 47 2.71 -12.95 5.85
N PHE A 48 3.71 -12.07 5.82
CA PHE A 48 4.20 -11.40 7.02
C PHE A 48 3.11 -10.58 7.71
N VAL A 49 2.37 -9.75 6.96
CA VAL A 49 1.31 -8.90 7.53
C VAL A 49 0.16 -9.75 8.08
N VAL A 50 -0.29 -10.76 7.33
CA VAL A 50 -1.33 -11.70 7.77
C VAL A 50 -0.92 -12.39 9.06
N LYS A 51 0.29 -12.95 9.12
CA LYS A 51 0.84 -13.58 10.32
C LYS A 51 0.80 -12.63 11.53
N ARG A 52 1.31 -11.40 11.38
CA ARG A 52 1.33 -10.41 12.47
C ARG A 52 -0.06 -10.01 12.93
N LEU A 53 -1.00 -9.83 12.00
CA LEU A 53 -2.39 -9.49 12.33
C LEU A 53 -3.09 -10.64 13.07
N THR A 54 -2.86 -11.89 12.67
CA THR A 54 -3.36 -13.07 13.36
C THR A 54 -2.76 -13.20 14.76
N GLU A 55 -1.45 -12.95 14.93
CA GLU A 55 -0.79 -12.92 16.25
C GLU A 55 -1.35 -11.83 17.19
N ILE A 56 -1.79 -10.70 16.65
CA ILE A 56 -2.47 -9.63 17.40
C ILE A 56 -3.88 -10.05 17.85
N GLY A 57 -4.48 -11.05 17.20
CA GLY A 57 -5.83 -11.55 17.51
C GLY A 57 -6.89 -11.24 16.46
N PHE A 58 -6.53 -10.62 15.34
CA PHE A 58 -7.48 -10.43 14.24
C PHE A 58 -7.82 -11.75 13.57
N ARG A 59 -9.11 -11.91 13.23
CA ARG A 59 -9.59 -13.02 12.41
C ARG A 59 -9.75 -12.53 10.97
N ILE A 60 -8.88 -12.99 10.09
CA ILE A 60 -8.93 -12.68 8.65
C ILE A 60 -9.73 -13.79 7.98
N LYS A 61 -10.92 -13.46 7.44
CA LYS A 61 -11.81 -14.43 6.79
C LYS A 61 -11.28 -14.87 5.44
N ASP A 62 -10.86 -13.90 4.62
CA ASP A 62 -10.38 -14.13 3.26
C ASP A 62 -8.95 -13.61 3.14
N ILE A 63 -7.99 -14.53 3.03
CA ILE A 63 -6.58 -14.17 2.81
C ILE A 63 -6.42 -13.73 1.35
N PRO A 64 -6.05 -12.47 1.08
CA PRO A 64 -5.95 -11.97 -0.28
C PRO A 64 -4.77 -12.62 -1.01
N GLN A 65 -5.02 -13.05 -2.25
CA GLN A 65 -3.98 -13.60 -3.14
C GLN A 65 -3.01 -12.52 -3.66
N ALA A 66 -3.41 -11.25 -3.60
CA ALA A 66 -2.62 -10.07 -3.93
C ALA A 66 -2.72 -9.05 -2.77
N PRO A 67 -1.71 -8.95 -1.90
CA PRO A 67 -1.87 -8.35 -0.57
C PRO A 67 -1.65 -6.82 -0.58
N PHE A 68 -2.40 -6.08 -1.40
CA PHE A 68 -2.38 -4.61 -1.33
C PHE A 68 -3.30 -4.07 -0.23
N TYR A 69 -4.41 -4.77 0.05
CA TYR A 69 -5.38 -4.40 1.06
C TYR A 69 -5.84 -5.63 1.84
N ILE A 70 -6.06 -5.46 3.13
CA ILE A 70 -6.63 -6.48 4.03
C ILE A 70 -7.81 -5.85 4.75
N TRP A 71 -8.96 -6.52 4.74
CA TRP A 71 -10.14 -6.12 5.48
C TRP A 71 -10.11 -6.74 6.87
N LEU A 72 -10.24 -5.91 7.90
CA LEU A 72 -10.19 -6.33 9.29
C LEU A 72 -11.46 -5.98 10.02
N ASP A 73 -11.94 -6.92 10.83
CA ASP A 73 -13.04 -6.73 11.75
C ASP A 73 -12.48 -6.39 13.14
N LEU A 74 -12.72 -5.16 13.61
CA LEU A 74 -12.24 -4.68 14.90
C LEU A 74 -12.91 -5.41 16.08
N THR A 75 -14.09 -5.99 15.89
CA THR A 75 -14.77 -6.75 16.95
C THR A 75 -14.03 -8.05 17.32
N ALA A 76 -13.14 -8.52 16.44
CA ALA A 76 -12.38 -9.75 16.62
C ALA A 76 -11.35 -9.69 17.77
N LEU A 77 -10.91 -8.49 18.17
CA LEU A 77 -9.83 -8.32 19.14
C LEU A 77 -10.23 -8.59 20.60
N GLY A 78 -11.52 -8.84 20.88
CA GLY A 78 -12.03 -9.01 22.24
C GLY A 78 -11.90 -7.73 23.06
N LEU A 79 -13.02 -7.06 23.34
CA LEU A 79 -13.01 -5.89 24.22
C LEU A 79 -12.59 -6.33 25.63
N PRO A 80 -11.59 -5.64 26.22
CA PRO A 80 -11.88 -4.35 26.83
C PRO A 80 -10.87 -3.29 26.39
N PHE A 81 -11.23 -2.51 25.38
CA PHE A 81 -10.60 -1.21 25.20
C PHE A 81 -11.36 -0.18 26.04
N PRO A 82 -10.68 0.77 26.70
CA PRO A 82 -11.34 1.89 27.36
C PRO A 82 -12.30 2.57 26.37
N ALA A 83 -13.50 2.96 26.80
CA ALA A 83 -14.48 3.59 25.90
C ALA A 83 -13.92 4.86 25.23
N GLU A 84 -12.97 5.50 25.91
CA GLU A 84 -12.22 6.67 25.44
C GLU A 84 -11.30 6.34 24.25
N ALA A 85 -10.87 5.08 24.10
CA ALA A 85 -9.96 4.67 23.03
C ALA A 85 -10.63 4.80 21.65
N ASN A 86 -11.95 4.65 21.55
CA ASN A 86 -12.77 4.87 20.35
C ASN A 86 -12.06 4.43 19.06
N ILE A 87 -11.59 3.17 19.03
CA ILE A 87 -10.71 2.65 17.98
C ILE A 87 -11.37 2.59 16.60
N SER A 88 -12.71 2.64 16.55
CA SER A 88 -13.49 2.76 15.31
C SER A 88 -13.37 4.16 14.68
N ASN A 89 -12.95 5.17 15.44
CA ASN A 89 -12.61 6.49 14.92
C ASN A 89 -11.20 6.48 14.31
N ARG A 90 -11.15 6.50 12.97
CA ARG A 90 -9.89 6.51 12.20
C ARG A 90 -8.94 7.64 12.60
N LEU A 91 -9.45 8.80 13.00
CA LEU A 91 -8.60 9.95 13.37
C LEU A 91 -7.88 9.71 14.70
N ASN A 92 -8.55 9.06 15.67
CA ASN A 92 -7.95 8.71 16.95
C ASN A 92 -6.85 7.66 16.77
N SER A 93 -7.12 6.61 15.99
CA SER A 93 -6.13 5.58 15.65
C SER A 93 -4.92 6.17 14.92
N PHE A 94 -5.14 7.09 13.98
CA PHE A 94 -4.06 7.81 13.29
C PHE A 94 -3.21 8.67 14.25
N ASN A 95 -3.85 9.45 15.11
CA ASN A 95 -3.15 10.29 16.09
C ASN A 95 -2.36 9.47 17.11
N ALA A 96 -2.88 8.31 17.54
CA ALA A 96 -2.16 7.38 18.41
C ALA A 96 -0.89 6.83 17.72
N LEU A 97 -0.99 6.42 16.45
CA LEU A 97 0.15 5.93 15.66
C LEU A 97 1.18 7.04 15.39
N LEU A 98 0.75 8.27 15.13
CA LEU A 98 1.64 9.43 15.03
C LEU A 98 2.39 9.66 16.34
N SER A 99 1.68 9.61 17.46
CA SER A 99 2.28 9.77 18.79
C SER A 99 3.32 8.68 19.06
N GLU A 100 3.07 7.43 18.64
CA GLU A 100 4.04 6.34 18.73
C GLU A 100 5.29 6.61 17.87
N LYS A 101 5.11 7.03 16.61
CA LYS A 101 6.23 7.33 15.68
C LYS A 101 7.07 8.53 16.12
N LEU A 102 6.46 9.51 16.77
CA LEU A 102 7.10 10.75 17.23
C LEU A 102 7.67 10.64 18.64
N LYS A 103 7.45 9.52 19.36
CA LYS A 103 8.15 9.27 20.62
C LYS A 103 9.65 9.26 20.32
N PRO A 104 10.46 10.09 21.01
CA PRO A 104 11.90 10.00 20.87
C PRO A 104 12.30 8.57 21.26
N THR A 105 12.93 7.88 20.33
CA THR A 105 13.52 6.55 20.58
C THR A 105 14.48 6.72 21.74
N SER A 106 14.11 6.24 22.93
CA SER A 106 15.03 6.18 24.07
C SER A 106 16.14 5.15 23.88
N ASP A 107 16.17 4.46 22.73
CA ASP A 107 17.25 3.60 22.29
C ASP A 107 18.14 4.31 21.25
N ASN A 108 19.00 5.18 21.75
CA ASN A 108 20.36 5.31 21.22
C ASN A 108 21.35 5.31 22.39
N LYS A 109 21.47 4.15 23.04
CA LYS A 109 22.62 3.79 23.86
C LYS A 109 23.06 2.38 23.49
N ARG A 110 23.78 2.25 22.36
CA ARG A 110 24.90 1.31 22.19
C ARG A 110 25.90 1.90 21.21
#